data_AF-A0A3D2M735-F1
#
_entry.id   AF-A0A3D2M735-F1
#
_cell.length_a   1.000
_cell.length_b   1.000
_cell.length_c   1.000
_cell.angle_alpha   90.00
_cell.angle_beta   90.00
_cell.angle_gamma   90.00
#
_symmetry.space_group_name_H-M   'P 1'
#
loop_
_entity.id
_entity.type
_entity.pdbx_description
1 polymer ?
#
loop_
_entity_poly.entity_id
_entity_poly.type
_entity_poly.pdbx_seq_one_letter_code
_entity_poly.pdbx_strand_id
1 'polypeptide(L)'
;TFNDFIACAETLINDGYTEPTKLAISGGSAGGLLIGAVLNLRPELFGAAIAEVPFVDVLNTMLNADLPLTVTEYDEWGDPNQPDVHARIKAYAPYENVRNQPYPAILAVAGYNDSRVQYWEAAKWVAKLRASKTDDNLLLLKAEFGAGHGGRSGRYQALKDVALEYAFVLKVFAMTAG
;
A
#
# COMPACT_ATOMS: atom_id res chain seq x y z
N THR A 1 -11.75 4.13 9.27
CA THR A 1 -11.05 3.56 8.09
C THR A 1 -10.22 2.34 8.43
N PHE A 2 -9.03 2.45 9.04
CA PHE A 2 -8.11 1.31 9.20
C PHE A 2 -8.67 0.21 10.12
N ASN A 3 -9.21 0.59 11.28
CA ASN A 3 -9.81 -0.37 12.22
C ASN A 3 -11.04 -1.05 11.63
N ASP A 4 -11.83 -0.35 10.81
CA ASP A 4 -13.00 -0.94 10.15
C ASP A 4 -12.57 -2.01 9.13
N PHE A 5 -11.52 -1.74 8.36
CA PHE A 5 -10.96 -2.69 7.40
C PHE A 5 -10.36 -3.93 8.09
N ILE A 6 -9.66 -3.72 9.21
CA ILE A 6 -9.18 -4.80 10.08
C ILE A 6 -10.36 -5.63 10.61
N ALA A 7 -11.42 -4.98 11.10
CA ALA A 7 -12.61 -5.67 11.59
C ALA A 7 -13.27 -6.53 10.49
N CYS A 8 -13.35 -6.03 9.25
CA CYS A 8 -13.83 -6.83 8.13
C CYS A 8 -12.96 -8.08 7.87
N ALA A 9 -11.62 -7.94 7.92
CA ALA A 9 -10.71 -9.07 7.76
C ALA A 9 -10.90 -10.11 8.88
N GLU A 10 -10.99 -9.65 10.13
CA GLU A 10 -11.23 -10.52 11.28
C GLU A 10 -12.58 -11.24 11.18
N THR A 11 -13.64 -10.56 10.75
CA THR A 11 -14.95 -11.19 10.52
C THR A 11 -14.86 -12.30 9.47
N LEU A 12 -14.23 -12.03 8.31
CA LEU A 12 -14.07 -13.05 7.26
C LEU A 12 -13.29 -14.28 7.73
N ILE A 13 -12.28 -14.07 8.59
CA ILE A 13 -11.49 -15.16 9.19
C ILE A 13 -12.32 -15.93 10.22
N ASN A 14 -13.01 -15.23 11.12
CA ASN A 14 -13.81 -15.84 12.20
C ASN A 14 -15.01 -16.63 11.68
N ASP A 15 -15.63 -16.15 10.59
CA ASP A 15 -16.76 -16.81 9.94
C ASP A 15 -16.32 -17.99 9.04
N GLY A 16 -15.01 -18.22 8.91
CA GLY A 16 -14.44 -19.36 8.18
C GLY A 16 -14.44 -19.20 6.65
N TYR A 17 -14.63 -17.99 6.13
CA TYR A 17 -14.51 -17.72 4.68
C TYR A 17 -13.06 -17.83 4.18
N THR A 18 -12.10 -17.53 5.06
CA THR A 18 -10.66 -17.58 4.78
C THR A 18 -9.88 -17.85 6.06
N GLU A 19 -8.58 -18.04 5.92
CA GLU A 19 -7.60 -17.99 7.01
C GLU A 19 -6.55 -16.91 6.69
N PRO A 20 -5.80 -16.40 7.69
CA PRO A 20 -4.84 -15.32 7.46
C PRO A 20 -3.84 -15.61 6.32
N THR A 21 -3.35 -16.84 6.22
CA THR A 21 -2.40 -17.28 5.18
C THR A 21 -2.97 -17.33 3.77
N LYS A 22 -4.30 -17.20 3.61
CA LYS A 22 -5.03 -17.21 2.33
C LYS A 22 -5.81 -15.93 2.06
N LEU A 23 -5.69 -14.92 2.93
CA LEU A 23 -6.34 -13.63 2.74
C LEU A 23 -5.38 -12.65 2.04
N ALA A 24 -5.81 -12.15 0.88
CA ALA A 24 -5.14 -11.08 0.15
C ALA A 24 -5.93 -9.77 0.29
N ILE A 25 -5.21 -8.65 0.40
CA ILE A 25 -5.80 -7.30 0.43
C ILE A 25 -5.21 -6.44 -0.68
N SER A 26 -6.01 -5.54 -1.26
CA SER A 26 -5.56 -4.66 -2.33
C SER A 26 -6.14 -3.26 -2.19
N GLY A 27 -5.37 -2.25 -2.58
CA GLY A 27 -5.83 -0.87 -2.56
C GLY A 27 -4.90 0.05 -3.35
N GLY A 28 -5.51 1.02 -4.06
CA GLY A 28 -4.79 1.97 -4.89
C GLY A 28 -4.92 3.42 -4.41
N SER A 29 -3.91 4.27 -4.65
CA SER A 29 -3.95 5.71 -4.29
C SER A 29 -4.14 5.91 -2.77
N ALA A 30 -5.19 6.59 -2.32
CA ALA A 30 -5.59 6.64 -0.91
C ALA A 30 -5.99 5.26 -0.33
N GLY A 31 -6.40 4.31 -1.17
CA GLY A 31 -6.49 2.90 -0.78
C GLY A 31 -5.13 2.26 -0.50
N GLY A 32 -4.05 2.75 -1.13
CA GLY A 32 -2.68 2.35 -0.79
C GLY A 32 -2.23 2.83 0.59
N LEU A 33 -2.70 4.00 1.03
CA LEU A 33 -2.58 4.45 2.43
C LEU A 33 -3.23 3.45 3.38
N LEU A 34 -4.48 3.05 3.08
CA LEU A 34 -5.20 2.03 3.85
C LEU A 34 -4.39 0.74 3.97
N ILE A 35 -3.91 0.19 2.85
CA ILE A 35 -3.10 -1.04 2.85
C ILE A 35 -1.82 -0.85 3.67
N GLY A 36 -1.05 0.21 3.42
CA GLY A 36 0.19 0.46 4.15
C GLY A 36 -0.01 0.60 5.67
N ALA A 37 -1.08 1.25 6.10
CA ALA A 37 -1.40 1.45 7.51
C ALA A 37 -1.79 0.12 8.19
N VAL A 38 -2.69 -0.66 7.59
CA VAL A 38 -3.13 -1.94 8.21
C VAL A 38 -2.02 -2.97 8.25
N LEU A 39 -1.08 -2.94 7.29
CA LEU A 39 0.12 -3.79 7.33
C LEU A 39 1.07 -3.45 8.47
N ASN A 40 1.12 -2.20 8.93
CA ASN A 40 1.88 -1.86 10.14
C ASN A 40 1.13 -2.30 11.40
N LEU A 41 -0.20 -2.16 11.41
CA LEU A 41 -1.04 -2.44 12.58
C LEU A 41 -1.22 -3.94 12.85
N ARG A 42 -1.64 -4.71 11.84
CA ARG A 42 -2.07 -6.11 11.94
C ARG A 42 -1.56 -6.94 10.75
N PRO A 43 -0.24 -7.01 10.49
CA PRO A 43 0.32 -7.75 9.35
C PRO A 43 -0.05 -9.24 9.36
N GLU A 44 -0.27 -9.82 10.54
CA GLU A 44 -0.52 -11.25 10.73
C GLU A 44 -1.90 -11.72 10.26
N LEU A 45 -2.80 -10.79 9.91
CA LEU A 45 -4.12 -11.11 9.35
C LEU A 45 -4.07 -11.44 7.86
N PHE A 46 -2.96 -11.17 7.18
CA PHE A 46 -2.89 -11.21 5.72
C PHE A 46 -1.74 -12.11 5.26
N GLY A 47 -1.95 -12.81 4.14
CA GLY A 47 -0.92 -13.59 3.47
C GLY A 47 -0.29 -12.85 2.30
N ALA A 48 -1.06 -11.95 1.66
CA ALA A 48 -0.61 -11.13 0.55
C ALA A 48 -1.22 -9.71 0.59
N ALA A 49 -0.50 -8.73 0.08
CA ALA A 49 -1.00 -7.37 -0.10
C ALA A 49 -0.55 -6.77 -1.44
N ILE A 50 -1.45 -6.03 -2.08
CA ILE A 50 -1.19 -5.29 -3.32
C ILE A 50 -1.45 -3.81 -3.05
N ALA A 51 -0.46 -2.98 -3.35
CA ALA A 51 -0.53 -1.53 -3.15
C ALA A 51 -0.22 -0.82 -4.48
N GLU A 52 -1.24 -0.28 -5.12
CA GLU A 52 -1.13 0.38 -6.43
C GLU A 52 -1.03 1.90 -6.27
N VAL A 53 -0.04 2.53 -6.91
CA VAL A 53 0.27 3.97 -6.78
C VAL A 53 0.06 4.48 -5.35
N PRO A 54 0.67 3.83 -4.33
CA PRO A 54 0.16 3.91 -2.97
C PRO A 54 0.65 5.18 -2.26
N PHE A 55 -0.28 5.92 -1.66
CA PHE A 55 0.03 7.10 -0.84
C PHE A 55 0.55 6.67 0.52
N VAL A 56 1.87 6.53 0.67
CA VAL A 56 2.49 5.85 1.82
C VAL A 56 3.52 6.70 2.55
N ASP A 57 3.97 7.79 1.94
CA ASP A 57 4.89 8.76 2.53
C ASP A 57 4.13 10.00 3.04
N VAL A 58 2.95 9.77 3.59
CA VAL A 58 1.91 10.77 3.88
C VAL A 58 2.46 11.99 4.59
N LEU A 59 3.22 11.82 5.68
CA LEU A 59 3.71 12.95 6.46
C LEU A 59 4.65 13.84 5.64
N ASN A 60 5.61 13.25 4.92
CA ASN A 60 6.59 14.00 4.16
C ASN A 60 5.96 14.67 2.93
N THR A 61 5.02 13.99 2.26
CA THR A 61 4.27 14.55 1.14
C THR A 61 3.39 15.72 1.60
N MET A 62 2.64 15.55 2.69
CA MET A 62 1.73 16.59 3.21
C MET A 62 2.48 17.80 3.80
N LEU A 63 3.74 17.64 4.23
CA LEU A 63 4.59 18.76 4.63
C LEU A 63 5.15 19.57 3.45
N ASN A 64 5.04 19.07 2.20
CA ASN A 64 5.56 19.75 1.02
C ASN A 64 4.43 20.37 0.18
N ALA A 65 4.19 21.67 0.38
CA ALA A 65 3.15 22.43 -0.32
C ALA A 65 3.43 22.66 -1.82
N ASP A 66 4.65 22.43 -2.31
CA ASP A 66 5.00 22.57 -3.73
C ASP A 66 4.51 21.39 -4.58
N LEU A 67 4.06 20.29 -3.95
CA LEU A 67 3.52 19.14 -4.66
C LEU A 67 2.09 19.41 -5.15
N PRO A 68 1.70 18.89 -6.33
CA PRO A 68 0.49 19.33 -7.04
C PRO A 68 -0.84 19.21 -6.26
N LEU A 69 -0.94 18.24 -5.35
CA LEU A 69 -2.18 17.96 -4.62
C LEU A 69 -2.13 18.34 -3.14
N THR A 70 -0.95 18.56 -2.55
CA THR A 70 -0.79 18.65 -1.09
C THR A 70 -1.70 19.69 -0.45
N VAL A 71 -1.72 20.92 -0.99
CA VAL A 71 -2.53 22.01 -0.42
C VAL A 71 -4.03 21.71 -0.52
N THR A 72 -4.46 21.09 -1.63
CA THR A 72 -5.86 20.69 -1.82
C THR A 72 -6.24 19.55 -0.87
N GLU A 73 -5.31 18.65 -0.57
CA GLU A 73 -5.56 17.51 0.33
C GLU A 73 -5.51 17.88 1.82
N TYR A 74 -5.17 19.12 2.18
CA TYR A 74 -5.30 19.61 3.57
C TYR A 74 -6.75 19.55 4.06
N ASP A 75 -7.73 19.75 3.19
CA ASP A 75 -9.15 19.64 3.56
C ASP A 75 -9.56 18.20 3.92
N GLU A 76 -8.84 17.20 3.39
CA GLU A 76 -9.10 15.77 3.64
C GLU A 76 -8.29 15.25 4.83
N TRP A 77 -6.97 15.40 4.81
CA TRP A 77 -6.09 14.79 5.81
C TRP A 77 -5.74 15.73 6.97
N GLY A 78 -5.85 17.04 6.73
CA GLY A 78 -5.35 18.12 7.58
C GLY A 78 -3.97 18.63 7.16
N ASP A 79 -3.64 19.86 7.56
CA ASP A 79 -2.33 20.48 7.38
C ASP A 79 -1.34 20.08 8.49
N PRO A 80 -0.31 19.25 8.21
CA PRO A 80 0.69 18.82 9.20
C PRO A 80 1.65 19.92 9.65
N ASN A 81 1.54 21.15 9.14
CA ASN A 81 2.22 22.29 9.77
C ASN A 81 1.64 22.62 11.15
N GLN A 82 0.41 22.14 11.45
CA GLN A 82 -0.16 22.21 12.79
C GLN A 82 0.30 21.03 13.66
N PRO A 83 0.80 21.25 14.89
CA PRO A 83 1.42 20.19 15.70
C PRO A 83 0.52 18.99 16.02
N ASP A 84 -0.77 19.22 16.26
CA ASP A 84 -1.76 18.18 16.55
C ASP A 84 -2.08 17.34 15.29
N VAL A 85 -2.20 17.99 14.14
CA VAL A 85 -2.38 17.33 12.85
C VAL A 85 -1.13 16.55 12.46
N HIS A 86 0.07 17.12 12.65
CA HIS A 86 1.34 16.43 12.44
C HIS A 86 1.41 15.13 13.25
N ALA A 87 1.13 15.21 14.56
CA ALA A 87 1.14 14.05 15.44
C ALA A 87 0.13 12.99 14.99
N ARG A 88 -1.08 13.42 14.59
CA ARG A 88 -2.13 12.53 14.09
C ARG A 88 -1.72 11.84 12.78
N ILE A 89 -1.22 12.57 11.79
CA ILE A 89 -0.75 12.00 10.52
C ILE A 89 0.40 11.03 10.76
N LYS A 90 1.41 11.45 11.54
CA LYS A 90 2.55 10.60 11.89
C LYS A 90 2.14 9.30 12.57
N ALA A 91 1.07 9.29 13.36
CA ALA A 91 0.61 8.10 14.07
C ALA A 91 0.06 6.99 13.15
N TYR A 92 -0.39 7.32 11.94
CA TYR A 92 -0.91 6.32 11.00
C TYR A 92 -0.13 6.21 9.68
N ALA A 93 0.74 7.17 9.36
CA ALA A 93 1.45 7.22 8.08
C ALA A 93 2.28 5.92 7.86
N PRO A 94 2.11 5.23 6.72
CA PRO A 94 2.72 3.92 6.50
C PRO A 94 4.24 3.95 6.58
N TYR A 95 4.89 4.94 5.96
CA TYR A 95 6.34 5.07 5.95
C TYR A 95 6.90 5.27 7.36
N GLU A 96 6.32 6.17 8.15
CA GLU A 96 6.76 6.46 9.53
C GLU A 96 6.64 5.24 10.44
N ASN A 97 5.61 4.41 10.24
CA ASN A 97 5.26 3.31 11.14
C ASN A 97 5.77 1.92 10.72
N VAL A 98 6.61 1.83 9.68
CA VAL A 98 7.37 0.60 9.41
C VAL A 98 8.24 0.26 10.62
N ARG A 99 8.10 -0.96 11.14
CA ARG A 99 8.78 -1.43 12.36
C ARG A 99 9.37 -2.84 12.17
N ASN A 100 10.18 -3.27 13.13
CA ASN A 100 10.83 -4.58 13.12
C ASN A 100 9.82 -5.69 13.44
N GLN A 101 9.17 -6.24 12.42
CA GLN A 101 8.13 -7.26 12.51
C GLN A 101 8.01 -8.05 11.19
N PRO A 102 7.34 -9.21 11.17
CA PRO A 102 7.01 -9.87 9.91
C PRO A 102 5.92 -9.09 9.15
N TYR A 103 6.04 -9.03 7.83
CA TYR A 103 5.05 -8.51 6.90
C TYR A 103 4.63 -9.61 5.91
N PRO A 104 3.41 -9.57 5.34
CA PRO A 104 3.01 -10.51 4.30
C PRO A 104 3.81 -10.32 3.01
N ALA A 105 3.57 -11.17 2.02
CA ALA A 105 4.05 -10.88 0.68
C ALA A 105 3.42 -9.59 0.16
N ILE A 106 4.20 -8.70 -0.44
CA ILE A 106 3.73 -7.39 -0.91
C ILE A 106 4.14 -7.18 -2.37
N LEU A 107 3.17 -6.75 -3.19
CA LEU A 107 3.39 -6.16 -4.51
C LEU A 107 3.05 -4.67 -4.47
N ALA A 108 4.08 -3.82 -4.53
CA ALA A 108 3.90 -2.39 -4.72
C ALA A 108 4.05 -2.02 -6.20
N VAL A 109 3.10 -1.29 -6.75
CA VAL A 109 3.14 -0.79 -8.13
C VAL A 109 3.19 0.74 -8.10
N ALA A 110 4.10 1.36 -8.85
CA ALA A 110 4.23 2.81 -8.91
C ALA A 110 4.37 3.29 -10.36
N GLY A 111 3.71 4.39 -10.72
CA GLY A 111 3.93 5.08 -11.99
C GLY A 111 5.04 6.11 -11.84
N TYR A 112 6.05 6.08 -12.71
CA TYR A 112 7.16 7.05 -12.64
C TYR A 112 6.71 8.49 -12.93
N ASN A 113 5.74 8.66 -13.83
CA ASN A 113 5.19 9.97 -14.19
C ASN A 113 3.87 10.27 -13.44
N ASP A 114 3.65 9.64 -12.29
CA ASP A 114 2.46 9.88 -11.48
C ASP A 114 2.54 11.27 -10.83
N SER A 115 1.61 12.15 -11.21
CA SER A 115 1.52 13.51 -10.71
C SER A 115 0.66 13.65 -9.45
N ARG A 116 -0.02 12.57 -9.03
CA ARG A 116 -0.91 12.56 -7.85
C ARG A 116 -0.20 11.93 -6.65
N VAL A 117 0.34 10.73 -6.83
CA VAL A 117 1.12 10.01 -5.82
C VAL A 117 2.51 9.77 -6.37
N GLN A 118 3.51 10.36 -5.75
CA GLN A 118 4.83 10.41 -6.36
C GLN A 118 5.53 9.05 -6.28
N TYR A 119 6.24 8.66 -7.35
CA TYR A 119 6.84 7.32 -7.45
C TYR A 119 7.79 6.98 -6.29
N TRP A 120 8.43 8.01 -5.71
CA TRP A 120 9.37 7.83 -4.61
C TRP A 120 8.70 7.41 -3.31
N GLU A 121 7.39 7.64 -3.14
CA GLU A 121 6.68 7.19 -1.94
C GLU A 121 6.74 5.67 -1.80
N ALA A 122 6.32 4.96 -2.85
CA ALA A 122 6.42 3.51 -2.92
C ALA A 122 7.88 3.03 -2.86
N ALA A 123 8.80 3.73 -3.53
CA ALA A 123 10.21 3.35 -3.51
C ALA A 123 10.82 3.45 -2.10
N LYS A 124 10.60 4.56 -1.39
CA LYS A 124 11.03 4.77 0.00
C LYS A 124 10.40 3.74 0.93
N TRP A 125 9.10 3.51 0.81
CA TRP A 125 8.38 2.55 1.65
C TRP A 125 8.88 1.11 1.47
N VAL A 126 9.03 0.65 0.23
CA VAL A 126 9.60 -0.69 -0.05
C VAL A 126 11.04 -0.79 0.44
N ALA A 127 11.87 0.23 0.26
CA ALA A 127 13.24 0.22 0.76
C ALA A 127 13.28 0.10 2.30
N LYS A 128 12.43 0.85 3.01
CA LYS A 128 12.32 0.77 4.47
C LYS A 128 11.80 -0.59 4.94
N LEU A 129 10.78 -1.13 4.29
CA LEU A 129 10.28 -2.49 4.57
C LEU A 129 11.38 -3.55 4.42
N ARG A 130 12.16 -3.51 3.34
CA ARG A 130 13.29 -4.45 3.14
C ARG A 130 14.35 -4.34 4.23
N ALA A 131 14.60 -3.13 4.73
CA ALA A 131 15.58 -2.90 5.78
C ALA A 131 15.09 -3.27 7.19
N SER A 132 13.77 -3.40 7.40
CA SER A 132 13.18 -3.54 8.74
C SER A 132 12.39 -4.83 8.97
N LYS A 133 11.86 -5.48 7.93
CA LYS A 133 11.04 -6.69 8.10
C LYS A 133 11.86 -7.88 8.62
N THR A 134 11.23 -8.77 9.39
CA THR A 134 11.89 -9.96 9.98
C THR A 134 11.58 -11.28 9.29
N ASP A 135 10.70 -11.25 8.28
CA ASP A 135 10.34 -12.41 7.46
C ASP A 135 11.20 -12.52 6.19
N ASP A 136 11.03 -13.63 5.47
CA ASP A 136 11.58 -13.88 4.13
C ASP A 136 10.51 -13.82 3.02
N ASN A 137 9.35 -13.21 3.29
CA ASN A 137 8.25 -13.13 2.33
C ASN A 137 8.62 -12.23 1.14
N LEU A 138 7.96 -12.53 0.01
CA LEU A 138 8.19 -11.86 -1.28
C LEU A 138 7.79 -10.38 -1.21
N LEU A 139 8.72 -9.47 -1.52
CA LEU A 139 8.48 -8.02 -1.53
C LEU A 139 8.96 -7.39 -2.84
N LEU A 140 8.00 -7.06 -3.71
CA LEU A 140 8.23 -6.56 -5.05
C LEU A 140 7.86 -5.07 -5.17
N LEU A 141 8.67 -4.34 -5.95
CA LEU A 141 8.35 -3.01 -6.44
C LEU A 141 8.36 -3.06 -7.96
N LYS A 142 7.21 -2.81 -8.58
CA LYS A 142 7.07 -2.62 -10.02
C LYS A 142 6.96 -1.12 -10.31
N ALA A 143 8.06 -0.53 -10.74
CA ALA A 143 8.09 0.85 -11.22
C ALA A 143 7.79 0.89 -12.73
N GLU A 144 6.66 1.49 -13.09
CA GLU A 144 6.23 1.68 -14.47
C GLU A 144 6.72 3.03 -15.00
N PHE A 145 7.87 3.00 -15.69
CA PHE A 145 8.52 4.21 -16.23
C PHE A 145 7.69 4.96 -17.28
N GLY A 146 6.70 4.31 -17.89
CA GLY A 146 5.79 4.90 -18.88
C GLY A 146 4.38 5.19 -18.37
N ALA A 147 4.10 4.99 -17.08
CA ALA A 147 2.77 5.19 -16.48
C ALA A 147 2.72 6.47 -15.63
N GLY A 148 1.52 7.05 -15.54
CA GLY A 148 1.12 7.99 -14.50
C GLY A 148 0.17 7.33 -13.50
N HIS A 149 -0.68 8.12 -12.84
CA HIS A 149 -1.58 7.62 -11.78
C HIS A 149 -2.56 6.54 -12.22
N GLY A 150 -3.10 6.65 -13.43
CA GLY A 150 -4.05 5.68 -14.00
C GLY A 150 -3.39 4.45 -14.62
N GLY A 151 -2.09 4.23 -14.39
CA GLY A 151 -1.31 3.20 -15.06
C GLY A 151 -0.91 3.58 -16.49
N ARG A 152 -0.49 2.57 -17.27
CA ARG A 152 -0.12 2.74 -18.68
C ARG A 152 -1.37 2.88 -19.54
N SER A 153 -1.32 3.75 -20.56
CA SER A 153 -2.38 3.83 -21.57
C SER A 153 -2.30 2.65 -22.54
N GLY A 154 -3.43 1.98 -22.81
CA GLY A 154 -3.52 0.96 -23.85
C GLY A 154 -4.69 0.00 -23.66
N ARG A 155 -5.29 -0.46 -24.76
CA ARG A 155 -6.52 -1.28 -24.76
C ARG A 155 -6.42 -2.53 -23.87
N TYR A 156 -5.24 -3.15 -23.80
CA TYR A 156 -5.01 -4.40 -23.05
C TYR A 156 -4.22 -4.20 -21.76
N GLN A 157 -3.88 -2.96 -21.40
CA GLN A 157 -3.00 -2.72 -20.27
C GLN A 157 -3.68 -3.10 -18.95
N ALA A 158 -4.93 -2.71 -18.76
CA ALA A 158 -5.72 -3.11 -17.58
C ALA A 158 -5.76 -4.63 -17.39
N LEU A 159 -5.89 -5.40 -18.48
CA LEU A 159 -5.87 -6.87 -18.41
C LEU A 159 -4.50 -7.41 -17.97
N LYS A 160 -3.41 -6.76 -18.38
CA LYS A 160 -2.06 -7.15 -17.96
C LYS A 160 -1.78 -6.83 -16.49
N ASP A 161 -2.27 -5.69 -16.01
CA ASP A 161 -2.11 -5.31 -14.61
C ASP A 161 -2.92 -6.25 -13.70
N VAL A 162 -4.19 -6.54 -14.04
CA VAL A 162 -4.98 -7.57 -13.34
C VAL A 162 -4.31 -8.95 -13.42
N ALA A 163 -3.79 -9.35 -14.58
CA ALA A 163 -3.10 -10.64 -14.71
C ALA A 163 -1.86 -10.73 -13.81
N LEU A 164 -1.11 -9.63 -13.65
CA LEU A 164 0.03 -9.58 -12.75
C LEU A 164 -0.39 -9.73 -11.28
N GLU A 165 -1.42 -9.01 -10.86
CA GLU A 165 -1.95 -9.04 -9.50
C GLU A 165 -2.42 -10.45 -9.12
N TYR A 166 -3.21 -11.08 -9.99
CA TYR A 166 -3.68 -12.44 -9.78
C TYR A 166 -2.52 -13.44 -9.82
N ALA A 167 -1.57 -13.30 -10.75
CA ALA A 167 -0.39 -14.17 -10.78
C ALA A 167 0.45 -14.05 -9.50
N PHE A 168 0.57 -12.85 -8.94
CA PHE A 168 1.24 -12.62 -7.66
C PHE A 168 0.50 -13.33 -6.52
N VAL A 169 -0.81 -13.13 -6.37
CA VAL A 169 -1.62 -13.75 -5.30
C VAL A 169 -1.60 -15.28 -5.42
N LEU A 170 -1.85 -15.82 -6.61
CA LEU A 170 -1.84 -17.27 -6.86
C LEU A 170 -0.47 -17.88 -6.56
N LYS A 171 0.62 -17.19 -6.93
CA LYS A 171 1.99 -17.61 -6.60
C LYS A 171 2.23 -17.64 -5.09
N VAL A 172 1.83 -16.58 -4.38
CA VAL A 172 2.02 -16.48 -2.92
C VAL A 172 1.25 -17.58 -2.20
N PHE A 173 0.02 -17.87 -2.62
CA PHE A 173 -0.81 -18.91 -2.02
C PHE A 173 -0.54 -20.32 -2.56
N ALA A 174 0.52 -20.50 -3.36
CA ALA A 174 0.90 -21.75 -4.00
C ALA A 174 -0.27 -22.42 -4.78
N MET A 175 -1.19 -21.61 -5.29
CA MET A 175 -2.30 -22.08 -6.12
C MET A 175 -1.78 -22.21 -7.55
N THR A 176 -1.42 -23.42 -7.94
CA THR A 176 -1.09 -23.73 -9.34
C THR A 176 -2.38 -23.91 -10.15
N ALA A 177 -2.40 -23.42 -11.39
CA ALA A 177 -3.44 -23.81 -12.33
C ALA A 177 -3.30 -25.32 -12.56
N GLY A 178 -4.33 -26.07 -12.17
CA GLY A 178 -4.42 -27.52 -12.39
C GLY A 178 -4.51 -27.89 -13.86
#